data_AF-A0A667ZX11-F1
#
_entry.id   AF-A0A667ZX11-F1
#
_cell.length_a   1.000
_cell.length_b   1.000
_cell.length_c   1.000
_cell.angle_alpha   90.00
_cell.angle_beta   90.00
_cell.angle_gamma   90.00
#
_symmetry.space_group_name_H-M   'P 1'
#
loop_
_entity.id
_entity.type
_entity.pdbx_description
1 polymer ?
#
loop_
_entity_poly.entity_id
_entity_poly.type
_entity_poly.pdbx_seq_one_letter_code
_entity_poly.pdbx_strand_id
1 'polypeptide(L)'
;MEEIKLSPDYNWFRSTVPLKRIIVDDDDSKVWSLYDAGPKSIRCPIIFLPPVSGTAEVFFQQLLALTGWGYRVISLQYPVYWDLLEFCDGFRKLLDHLQLDKVHLFGASLGGFLAQKFAECTHKSPRVHSLILCNSFSDTSIFNQTWTANSFWLMPAFMLKKIVLGNFAKGPVDPKMADAIDFMVDRLESLNQSELASRLTLNCQNSYVEPHKIKDVAVTIIDVFDQSALSLEAKEEMYKLYPNARRAHLKTGGNFPYLCRSAEVNLYIQIHLRQFHGTRYAAINPAMVSAEELEVQRSRPADADSADEQ
;
A
#
# COMPACT_ATOMS: atom_id res chain seq x y z
N MET A 1 -6.86 27.67 -2.30
CA MET A 1 -6.81 26.45 -3.11
C MET A 1 -5.34 26.30 -3.45
N GLU A 2 -4.70 25.28 -2.90
CA GLU A 2 -3.24 25.14 -2.96
C GLU A 2 -2.95 23.76 -3.52
N GLU A 3 -2.48 23.71 -4.77
CA GLU A 3 -2.12 22.47 -5.44
C GLU A 3 -1.15 21.67 -4.56
N ILE A 4 -1.39 20.38 -4.36
CA ILE A 4 -0.54 19.52 -3.51
C ILE A 4 0.93 19.63 -3.90
N LYS A 5 1.23 19.73 -5.21
CA LYS A 5 2.58 19.86 -5.75
C LYS A 5 3.31 21.12 -5.30
N LEU A 6 2.57 22.19 -5.00
CA LEU A 6 3.11 23.48 -4.54
C LEU A 6 2.98 23.64 -3.01
N SER A 7 2.31 22.71 -2.33
CA SER A 7 2.06 22.80 -0.90
C SER A 7 3.36 22.83 -0.06
N PRO A 8 3.39 23.58 1.06
CA PRO A 8 4.52 23.60 1.96
C PRO A 8 4.90 22.21 2.48
N ASP A 9 3.90 21.38 2.81
CA ASP A 9 4.12 20.02 3.34
C ASP A 9 4.81 19.12 2.32
N TYR A 10 4.39 19.15 1.05
CA TYR A 10 5.01 18.34 0.00
C TYR A 10 6.45 18.79 -0.30
N ASN A 11 6.69 20.11 -0.32
CA ASN A 11 8.03 20.66 -0.47
C ASN A 11 8.94 20.31 0.71
N TRP A 12 8.42 20.38 1.93
CA TRP A 12 9.12 19.97 3.15
C TRP A 12 9.47 18.48 3.13
N PHE A 13 8.53 17.63 2.74
CA PHE A 13 8.79 16.19 2.57
C PHE A 13 9.97 15.93 1.63
N ARG A 14 9.98 16.58 0.46
CA ARG A 14 11.06 16.40 -0.53
C ARG A 14 12.42 16.91 -0.08
N SER A 15 12.46 17.91 0.80
CA SER A 15 13.72 18.47 1.31
C SER A 15 14.27 17.70 2.50
N THR A 16 13.42 17.00 3.25
CA THR A 16 13.82 16.34 4.51
C THR A 16 13.98 14.83 4.40
N VAL A 17 13.24 14.16 3.51
CA VAL A 17 13.28 12.71 3.37
C VAL A 17 13.94 12.34 2.03
N PRO A 18 15.17 11.79 2.03
CA PRO A 18 15.86 11.49 0.79
C PRO A 18 15.24 10.29 0.07
N LEU A 19 15.12 10.40 -1.25
CA LEU A 19 14.76 9.28 -2.11
C LEU A 19 15.96 8.32 -2.20
N LYS A 20 15.76 7.08 -1.78
CA LYS A 20 16.73 6.00 -1.92
C LYS A 20 16.41 5.16 -3.16
N ARG A 21 17.46 4.68 -3.82
CA ARG A 21 17.39 3.75 -4.95
C ARG A 21 18.18 2.51 -4.59
N ILE A 22 17.54 1.34 -4.66
CA ILE A 22 18.12 0.06 -4.26
C ILE A 22 17.91 -0.94 -5.38
N ILE A 23 18.98 -1.64 -5.76
CA ILE A 23 18.95 -2.77 -6.68
C ILE A 23 19.16 -4.02 -5.84
N VAL A 24 18.25 -4.98 -5.96
CA VAL A 24 18.31 -6.26 -5.22
C VAL A 24 18.20 -7.49 -6.12
N ASP A 25 17.81 -7.28 -7.38
CA ASP A 25 17.78 -8.31 -8.40
C ASP A 25 19.10 -8.34 -9.18
N ASP A 26 19.35 -9.46 -9.85
CA ASP A 26 20.51 -9.60 -10.74
C ASP A 26 20.43 -8.67 -11.96
N ASP A 27 19.21 -8.25 -12.31
CA ASP A 27 18.91 -7.24 -13.33
C ASP A 27 19.04 -5.83 -12.73
N ASP A 28 20.09 -5.11 -13.11
CA ASP A 28 20.42 -3.77 -12.61
C ASP A 28 19.43 -2.68 -13.04
N SER A 29 18.55 -2.96 -14.01
CA SER A 29 17.46 -2.08 -14.39
C SER A 29 16.32 -2.06 -13.36
N LYS A 30 16.24 -3.07 -12.48
CA LYS A 30 15.19 -3.18 -11.44
C LYS A 30 15.54 -2.40 -10.19
N VAL A 31 15.30 -1.10 -10.29
CA VAL A 31 15.57 -0.15 -9.20
C VAL A 31 14.32 0.07 -8.34
N TRP A 32 14.36 -0.39 -7.09
CA TRP A 32 13.41 0.00 -6.06
C TRP A 32 13.67 1.44 -5.64
N SER A 33 12.65 2.29 -5.73
CA SER A 33 12.72 3.68 -5.29
C SER A 33 11.90 3.84 -4.01
N LEU A 34 12.49 4.38 -2.94
CA LEU A 34 11.80 4.45 -1.65
C LEU A 34 12.16 5.64 -0.77
N TYR A 35 11.20 6.06 0.03
CA TYR A 35 11.40 6.94 1.17
C TYR A 35 11.28 6.11 2.45
N ASP A 36 12.28 6.16 3.33
CA ASP A 36 12.31 5.42 4.58
C ASP A 36 12.60 6.39 5.73
N ALA A 37 11.57 6.70 6.52
CA ALA A 37 11.59 7.71 7.57
C ALA A 37 11.15 7.13 8.92
N GLY A 38 11.50 7.84 10.00
CA GLY A 38 11.27 7.40 11.37
C GLY A 38 12.41 6.53 11.96
N PRO A 39 12.24 6.01 13.20
CA PRO A 39 13.30 5.38 13.97
C PRO A 39 13.80 4.06 13.35
N LYS A 40 15.09 3.98 13.01
CA LYS A 40 15.69 2.78 12.38
C LYS A 40 15.83 1.57 13.30
N SER A 41 15.70 1.77 14.61
CA SER A 41 15.64 0.68 15.59
C SER A 41 14.40 -0.20 15.43
N ILE A 42 13.34 0.32 14.83
CA ILE A 42 12.11 -0.43 14.55
C ILE A 42 12.35 -1.41 13.40
N ARG A 43 12.18 -2.71 13.67
CA ARG A 43 12.41 -3.80 12.71
C ARG A 43 11.15 -4.31 12.00
N CYS A 44 9.96 -3.88 12.44
CA CYS A 44 8.68 -4.18 11.79
C CYS A 44 7.97 -2.88 11.34
N PRO A 45 8.48 -2.17 10.32
CA PRO A 45 7.88 -0.94 9.84
C PRO A 45 6.54 -1.19 9.11
N ILE A 46 5.81 -0.10 8.89
CA ILE A 46 4.74 -0.08 7.89
C ILE A 46 5.29 0.33 6.52
N ILE A 47 4.99 -0.47 5.50
CA ILE A 47 5.41 -0.27 4.12
C ILE A 47 4.20 0.06 3.24
N PHE A 48 4.30 1.10 2.41
CA PHE A 48 3.24 1.55 1.52
C PHE A 48 3.51 1.15 0.07
N LEU A 49 2.53 0.50 -0.55
CA LEU A 49 2.55 0.07 -1.95
C LEU A 49 1.54 0.88 -2.80
N PRO A 50 2.01 1.55 -3.87
CA PRO A 50 1.18 2.48 -4.64
C PRO A 50 0.25 1.77 -5.63
N PRO A 51 -0.81 2.46 -6.10
CA PRO A 51 -1.63 1.99 -7.21
C PRO A 51 -0.85 2.06 -8.53
N VAL A 52 -1.47 1.62 -9.64
CA VAL A 52 -0.88 1.68 -11.00
C VAL A 52 -0.31 3.07 -11.33
N SER A 53 -1.05 4.14 -11.03
CA SER A 53 -0.68 5.54 -11.31
C SER A 53 0.31 6.16 -10.31
N GLY A 54 0.64 5.48 -9.21
CA GLY A 54 1.35 6.11 -8.10
C GLY A 54 2.87 5.91 -8.11
N THR A 55 3.59 6.86 -7.52
CA THR A 55 5.01 6.74 -7.15
C THR A 55 5.12 6.60 -5.63
N ALA A 56 6.34 6.45 -5.11
CA ALA A 56 6.59 6.45 -3.67
C ALA A 56 6.16 7.77 -2.98
N GLU A 57 5.97 8.85 -3.73
CA GLU A 57 5.60 10.16 -3.18
C GLU A 57 4.11 10.29 -2.85
N VAL A 58 3.25 9.41 -3.36
CA VAL A 58 1.79 9.55 -3.18
C VAL A 58 1.33 9.38 -1.74
N PHE A 59 2.19 8.83 -0.90
CA PHE A 59 1.96 8.63 0.53
C PHE A 59 2.72 9.63 1.41
N PHE A 60 3.15 10.77 0.86
CA PHE A 60 3.92 11.75 1.63
C PHE A 60 3.17 12.25 2.88
N GLN A 61 1.83 12.40 2.80
CA GLN A 61 1.01 12.83 3.94
C GLN A 61 0.98 11.76 5.05
N GLN A 62 0.92 10.47 4.68
CA GLN A 62 1.03 9.36 5.62
C GLN A 62 2.43 9.34 6.24
N LEU A 63 3.46 9.48 5.41
CA LEU A 63 4.85 9.45 5.85
C LEU A 63 5.14 10.57 6.85
N LEU A 64 4.77 11.82 6.55
CA LEU A 64 4.97 12.95 7.46
C LEU A 64 4.21 12.78 8.78
N ALA A 65 2.91 12.45 8.72
CA ALA A 65 2.09 12.35 9.93
C ALA A 65 2.53 11.18 10.84
N LEU A 66 2.67 9.97 10.28
CA LEU A 66 3.00 8.78 11.05
C LEU A 66 4.42 8.86 11.63
N THR A 67 5.37 9.42 10.88
CA THR A 67 6.74 9.60 11.41
C THR A 67 6.77 10.64 12.53
N GLY A 68 5.97 11.71 12.43
CA GLY A 68 5.74 12.66 13.52
C GLY A 68 5.13 12.02 14.77
N TRP A 69 4.39 10.92 14.62
CA TRP A 69 3.87 10.10 15.73
C TRP A 69 4.84 8.99 16.20
N GLY A 70 6.06 8.93 15.64
CA GLY A 70 7.09 8.00 16.04
C GLY A 70 7.07 6.64 15.33
N TYR A 71 6.27 6.47 14.28
CA TYR A 71 6.29 5.26 13.45
C TYR A 71 7.48 5.26 12.49
N ARG A 72 8.00 4.06 12.17
CA ARG A 72 8.88 3.87 11.01
C ARG A 72 8.02 3.55 9.79
N VAL A 73 8.15 4.39 8.76
CA VAL A 73 7.35 4.32 7.55
C VAL A 73 8.26 4.21 6.34
N ILE A 74 7.96 3.26 5.46
CA ILE A 74 8.63 3.10 4.18
C ILE A 74 7.60 3.23 3.06
N SER A 75 7.78 4.18 2.16
CA SER A 75 6.95 4.32 0.97
C SER A 75 7.71 3.87 -0.26
N LEU A 76 7.14 2.95 -1.04
CA LEU A 76 7.82 2.29 -2.15
C LEU A 76 7.29 2.71 -3.51
N GLN A 77 8.16 2.63 -4.49
CA GLN A 77 7.86 2.46 -5.90
C GLN A 77 8.64 1.24 -6.36
N TYR A 78 7.89 0.20 -6.74
CA TYR A 78 8.45 -1.06 -7.21
C TYR A 78 8.91 -0.93 -8.68
N PRO A 79 9.97 -1.65 -9.06
CA PRO A 79 10.46 -1.68 -10.43
C PRO A 79 9.52 -2.45 -11.38
N VAL A 80 9.94 -2.56 -12.63
CA VAL A 80 9.22 -3.29 -13.68
C VAL A 80 9.27 -4.79 -13.38
N TYR A 81 8.14 -5.33 -12.92
CA TYR A 81 7.87 -6.76 -12.83
C TYR A 81 6.70 -7.13 -13.72
N TRP A 82 6.82 -8.26 -14.41
CA TRP A 82 5.83 -8.71 -15.40
C TRP A 82 4.91 -9.81 -14.87
N ASP A 83 5.28 -10.44 -13.76
CA ASP A 83 4.43 -11.41 -13.09
C ASP A 83 4.51 -11.30 -11.56
N LEU A 84 3.54 -11.92 -10.90
CA LEU A 84 3.38 -11.83 -9.44
C LEU A 84 4.48 -12.56 -8.67
N LEU A 85 5.05 -13.65 -9.20
CA LEU A 85 6.12 -14.38 -8.54
C LEU A 85 7.41 -13.56 -8.55
N GLU A 86 7.70 -12.93 -9.69
CA GLU A 86 8.82 -12.01 -9.85
C GLU A 86 8.73 -10.84 -8.88
N PHE A 87 7.54 -10.21 -8.78
CA PHE A 87 7.30 -9.17 -7.78
C PHE A 87 7.53 -9.67 -6.36
N CYS A 88 7.00 -10.85 -6.01
CA CYS A 88 7.14 -11.40 -4.66
C CYS A 88 8.61 -11.72 -4.33
N ASP A 89 9.37 -12.27 -5.27
CA ASP A 89 10.79 -12.57 -5.08
C ASP A 89 11.61 -11.30 -4.91
N GLY A 90 11.43 -10.32 -5.79
CA GLY A 90 12.08 -9.02 -5.70
C GLY A 90 11.74 -8.27 -4.41
N PHE A 91 10.47 -8.32 -3.98
CA PHE A 91 10.06 -7.68 -2.73
C PHE A 91 10.65 -8.39 -1.50
N ARG A 92 10.73 -9.73 -1.52
CA ARG A 92 11.43 -10.51 -0.48
C ARG A 92 12.90 -10.13 -0.39
N LYS A 93 13.61 -10.06 -1.52
CA LYS A 93 15.02 -9.63 -1.59
C LYS A 93 15.20 -8.20 -1.05
N LEU A 94 14.25 -7.29 -1.33
CA LEU A 94 14.26 -5.95 -0.75
C LEU A 94 14.14 -5.99 0.79
N LEU A 95 13.22 -6.79 1.33
CA LEU A 95 13.08 -6.93 2.78
C LEU A 95 14.35 -7.49 3.42
N ASP A 96 14.98 -8.48 2.78
CA ASP A 96 16.25 -9.07 3.24
C ASP A 96 17.39 -8.03 3.20
N HIS A 97 17.50 -7.25 2.13
CA HIS A 97 18.45 -6.13 2.01
C HIS A 97 18.25 -5.07 3.11
N LEU A 98 16.99 -4.75 3.43
CA LEU A 98 16.63 -3.80 4.48
C LEU A 98 16.71 -4.40 5.90
N GLN A 99 17.00 -5.70 6.02
CA GLN A 99 17.04 -6.47 7.26
C GLN A 99 15.71 -6.39 8.04
N LEU A 100 14.61 -6.67 7.34
CA LEU A 100 13.25 -6.63 7.86
C LEU A 100 12.62 -8.02 7.81
N ASP A 101 12.51 -8.69 8.96
CA ASP A 101 11.97 -10.06 9.03
C ASP A 101 10.45 -10.09 8.80
N LYS A 102 9.72 -9.17 9.41
CA LYS A 102 8.28 -8.99 9.19
C LYS A 102 7.94 -7.52 9.00
N VAL A 103 6.87 -7.24 8.27
CA VAL A 103 6.40 -5.88 7.99
C VAL A 103 4.88 -5.78 8.05
N HIS A 104 4.36 -4.58 8.31
CA HIS A 104 2.97 -4.25 8.04
C HIS A 104 2.87 -3.66 6.63
N LEU A 105 1.86 -4.03 5.86
CA LEU A 105 1.68 -3.48 4.52
C LEU A 105 0.41 -2.63 4.45
N PHE A 106 0.56 -1.42 3.95
CA PHE A 106 -0.54 -0.63 3.40
C PHE A 106 -0.46 -0.71 1.88
N GLY A 107 -1.56 -1.04 1.21
CA GLY A 107 -1.60 -1.04 -0.24
C GLY A 107 -2.87 -0.39 -0.78
N ALA A 108 -2.68 0.46 -1.79
CA ALA A 108 -3.79 1.11 -2.49
C ALA A 108 -4.03 0.47 -3.87
N SER A 109 -5.27 0.07 -4.16
CA SER A 109 -5.63 -0.57 -5.45
C SER A 109 -4.68 -1.74 -5.78
N LEU A 110 -3.98 -1.71 -6.94
CA LEU A 110 -2.97 -2.71 -7.30
C LEU A 110 -1.95 -2.96 -6.18
N GLY A 111 -1.48 -1.92 -5.48
CA GLY A 111 -0.55 -2.09 -4.37
C GLY A 111 -1.14 -2.93 -3.22
N GLY A 112 -2.45 -2.85 -2.99
CA GLY A 112 -3.16 -3.69 -2.04
C GLY A 112 -3.32 -5.12 -2.53
N PHE A 113 -3.56 -5.33 -3.82
CA PHE A 113 -3.56 -6.67 -4.42
C PHE A 113 -2.18 -7.33 -4.32
N LEU A 114 -1.11 -6.60 -4.66
CA LEU A 114 0.27 -7.06 -4.53
C LEU A 114 0.65 -7.39 -3.08
N ALA A 115 0.20 -6.58 -2.11
CA ALA A 115 0.40 -6.86 -0.68
C ALA A 115 -0.23 -8.20 -0.26
N GLN A 116 -1.45 -8.48 -0.73
CA GLN A 116 -2.15 -9.73 -0.46
C GLN A 116 -1.43 -10.91 -1.12
N LYS A 117 -1.02 -10.79 -2.39
CA LYS A 117 -0.27 -11.85 -3.09
C LYS A 117 1.09 -12.12 -2.45
N PHE A 118 1.76 -11.12 -1.90
CA PHE A 118 3.00 -11.32 -1.16
C PHE A 118 2.78 -12.05 0.18
N ALA A 119 1.74 -11.68 0.92
CA ALA A 119 1.34 -12.41 2.13
C ALA A 119 1.01 -13.88 1.82
N GLU A 120 0.29 -14.12 0.72
CA GLU A 120 -0.02 -15.47 0.25
C GLU A 120 1.24 -16.24 -0.18
N CYS A 121 2.14 -15.61 -0.94
CA CYS A 121 3.38 -16.24 -1.40
C CYS A 121 4.25 -16.68 -0.21
N THR A 122 4.28 -15.88 0.86
CA THR A 122 5.12 -16.13 2.03
C THR A 122 4.41 -16.88 3.16
N HIS A 123 3.20 -17.41 2.97
CA HIS A 123 2.41 -18.03 4.06
C HIS A 123 3.12 -19.15 4.86
N LYS A 124 4.05 -19.90 4.24
CA LYS A 124 4.84 -20.94 4.93
C LYS A 124 5.94 -20.39 5.83
N SER A 125 6.42 -19.18 5.53
CA SER A 125 7.41 -18.44 6.32
C SER A 125 7.00 -16.96 6.31
N PRO A 126 5.98 -16.58 7.14
CA PRO A 126 5.28 -15.31 6.99
C PRO A 126 6.20 -14.10 7.09
N ARG A 127 6.22 -13.26 6.05
CA ARG A 127 6.94 -11.97 6.05
C ARG A 127 6.01 -10.77 6.27
N VAL A 128 4.70 -10.99 6.25
CA VAL A 128 3.68 -9.96 6.47
C VAL A 128 3.01 -10.19 7.82
N HIS A 129 3.07 -9.20 8.69
CA HIS A 129 2.41 -9.27 10.00
C HIS A 129 0.96 -8.82 9.94
N SER A 130 0.65 -7.78 9.16
CA SER A 130 -0.72 -7.32 8.97
C SER A 130 -0.90 -6.54 7.66
N LEU A 131 -2.15 -6.39 7.23
CA LEU A 131 -2.55 -5.74 5.99
C LEU A 131 -3.53 -4.60 6.24
N ILE A 132 -3.33 -3.48 5.54
CA ILE A 132 -4.28 -2.39 5.39
C ILE A 132 -4.54 -2.20 3.90
N LEU A 133 -5.77 -2.48 3.48
CA LEU A 133 -6.17 -2.56 2.08
C LEU A 133 -7.07 -1.37 1.75
N CYS A 134 -6.55 -0.41 1.00
CA CYS A 134 -7.26 0.84 0.70
C CYS A 134 -7.76 0.85 -0.74
N ASN A 135 -9.08 0.85 -0.96
CA ASN A 135 -9.70 0.72 -2.28
C ASN A 135 -9.01 -0.38 -3.11
N SER A 136 -8.87 -1.58 -2.52
CA SER A 136 -8.16 -2.73 -3.11
C SER A 136 -9.15 -3.80 -3.55
N PHE A 137 -8.65 -4.79 -4.29
CA PHE A 137 -9.39 -5.96 -4.78
C PHE A 137 -8.59 -7.25 -4.48
N SER A 138 -9.25 -8.40 -4.58
CA SER A 138 -8.69 -9.75 -4.34
C SER A 138 -8.72 -10.65 -5.58
N ASP A 139 -9.40 -10.21 -6.65
CA ASP A 139 -9.50 -10.91 -7.93
C ASP A 139 -9.29 -9.91 -9.07
N THR A 140 -8.39 -10.21 -10.01
CA THR A 140 -8.14 -9.37 -11.20
C THR A 140 -9.20 -9.57 -12.29
N SER A 141 -10.02 -10.63 -12.22
CA SER A 141 -11.07 -10.93 -13.19
C SER A 141 -12.08 -9.79 -13.34
N ILE A 142 -12.24 -8.96 -12.30
CA ILE A 142 -13.11 -7.77 -12.27
C ILE A 142 -12.77 -6.74 -13.36
N PHE A 143 -11.54 -6.72 -13.87
CA PHE A 143 -11.13 -5.78 -14.92
C PHE A 143 -11.44 -6.27 -16.33
N ASN A 144 -11.78 -7.54 -16.50
CA ASN A 144 -12.13 -8.18 -17.78
C ASN A 144 -11.17 -7.84 -18.94
N GLN A 145 -9.87 -7.72 -18.63
CA GLN A 145 -8.81 -7.25 -19.53
C GLN A 145 -7.65 -8.24 -19.65
N THR A 146 -7.88 -9.51 -19.32
CA THR A 146 -6.83 -10.55 -19.31
C THR A 146 -6.14 -10.71 -20.66
N TRP A 147 -6.91 -10.68 -21.75
CA TRP A 147 -6.36 -10.81 -23.10
C TRP A 147 -5.47 -9.62 -23.48
N THR A 148 -5.85 -8.42 -23.06
CA THR A 148 -5.05 -7.19 -23.25
C THR A 148 -3.82 -7.13 -22.34
N ALA A 149 -3.81 -7.86 -21.20
CA ALA A 149 -2.67 -7.88 -20.28
C ALA A 149 -1.37 -8.33 -20.96
N ASN A 150 -1.48 -9.27 -21.90
CA ASN A 150 -0.34 -9.84 -22.65
C ASN A 150 0.22 -8.91 -23.74
N SER A 151 -0.47 -7.80 -24.04
CA SER A 151 -0.08 -6.86 -25.10
C SER A 151 0.22 -5.44 -24.62
N PHE A 152 0.08 -5.14 -23.32
CA PHE A 152 0.38 -3.79 -22.80
C PHE A 152 1.82 -3.33 -23.09
N TRP A 153 2.78 -4.25 -23.13
CA TRP A 153 4.18 -3.94 -23.47
C TRP A 153 4.36 -3.39 -24.89
N LEU A 154 3.44 -3.68 -25.81
CA LEU A 154 3.43 -3.14 -27.18
C LEU A 154 2.78 -1.76 -27.28
N MET A 155 2.00 -1.36 -26.28
CA MET A 155 1.22 -0.13 -26.33
C MET A 155 2.10 1.09 -26.06
N PRO A 156 1.97 2.18 -26.84
CA PRO A 156 2.65 3.43 -26.56
C PRO A 156 2.26 4.02 -25.19
N ALA A 157 3.20 4.74 -24.54
CA ALA A 157 3.00 5.32 -23.21
C ALA A 157 1.71 6.15 -23.09
N PHE A 158 1.39 6.97 -24.08
CA PHE A 158 0.19 7.83 -24.04
C PHE A 158 -1.12 7.02 -24.02
N MET A 159 -1.15 5.84 -24.66
CA MET A 159 -2.33 4.97 -24.64
C MET A 159 -2.49 4.34 -23.26
N LEU A 160 -1.40 3.86 -22.66
CA LEU A 160 -1.39 3.32 -21.30
C LEU A 160 -1.84 4.37 -20.28
N LYS A 161 -1.31 5.59 -20.37
CA LYS A 161 -1.75 6.73 -19.54
C LYS A 161 -3.25 7.00 -19.71
N LYS A 162 -3.76 6.96 -20.94
CA LYS A 162 -5.20 7.14 -21.23
C LYS A 162 -6.07 6.04 -20.60
N ILE A 163 -5.62 4.79 -20.58
CA ILE A 163 -6.32 3.69 -19.90
C ILE A 163 -6.42 3.99 -18.40
N VAL A 164 -5.30 4.35 -17.77
CA VAL A 164 -5.25 4.66 -16.33
C VAL A 164 -6.12 5.87 -15.98
N LEU A 165 -6.04 6.95 -16.75
CA LEU A 165 -6.88 8.14 -16.59
C LEU A 165 -8.37 7.86 -16.81
N GLY A 166 -8.70 6.85 -17.62
CA GLY A 166 -10.09 6.42 -17.84
C GLY A 166 -10.82 6.01 -16.56
N ASN A 167 -10.07 5.56 -15.54
CA ASN A 167 -10.57 5.11 -14.24
C ASN A 167 -10.66 6.23 -13.19
N PHE A 168 -10.22 7.45 -13.52
CA PHE A 168 -10.31 8.58 -12.61
C PHE A 168 -11.74 9.13 -12.62
N ALA A 169 -12.17 9.72 -11.50
CA ALA A 169 -13.52 10.27 -11.38
C ALA A 169 -13.77 11.32 -12.48
N LYS A 170 -14.92 11.23 -13.13
CA LYS A 170 -15.37 12.17 -14.17
C LYS A 170 -16.57 12.94 -13.61
N GLY A 171 -16.46 14.25 -13.56
CA GLY A 171 -17.53 15.13 -13.09
C GLY A 171 -17.15 15.94 -11.85
N PRO A 172 -18.12 16.64 -11.24
CA PRO A 172 -17.87 17.50 -10.09
C PRO A 172 -17.40 16.70 -8.88
N VAL A 173 -16.26 17.08 -8.32
CA VAL A 173 -15.70 16.56 -7.06
C VAL A 173 -15.41 17.73 -6.12
N ASP A 174 -15.27 17.47 -4.82
CA ASP A 174 -14.86 18.54 -3.90
C ASP A 174 -13.40 18.97 -4.15
N PRO A 175 -13.01 20.20 -3.73
CA PRO A 175 -11.68 20.73 -4.03
C PRO A 175 -10.51 19.84 -3.61
N LYS A 176 -10.59 19.16 -2.45
CA LYS A 176 -9.50 18.29 -2.00
C LYS A 176 -9.36 17.04 -2.87
N MET A 177 -10.48 16.52 -3.38
CA MET A 177 -10.46 15.42 -4.34
C MET A 177 -9.91 15.85 -5.69
N ALA A 178 -10.24 17.07 -6.15
CA ALA A 178 -9.65 17.64 -7.37
C ALA A 178 -8.12 17.78 -7.22
N ASP A 179 -7.64 18.40 -6.14
CA ASP A 179 -6.21 18.56 -5.86
C ASP A 179 -5.47 17.20 -5.81
N ALA A 180 -6.11 16.17 -5.24
CA ALA A 180 -5.57 14.81 -5.21
C ALA A 180 -5.52 14.15 -6.60
N ILE A 181 -6.56 14.35 -7.41
CA ILE A 181 -6.59 13.87 -8.80
C ILE A 181 -5.47 14.53 -9.60
N ASP A 182 -5.34 15.86 -9.55
CA ASP A 182 -4.31 16.60 -10.29
C ASP A 182 -2.90 16.17 -9.89
N PHE A 183 -2.67 15.96 -8.59
CA PHE A 183 -1.40 15.42 -8.10
C PHE A 183 -1.11 14.01 -8.65
N MET A 184 -2.12 13.14 -8.67
CA MET A 184 -1.98 11.78 -9.23
C MET A 184 -1.78 11.79 -10.75
N VAL A 185 -2.37 12.75 -11.47
CA VAL A 185 -2.10 12.95 -12.91
C VAL A 185 -0.63 13.34 -13.12
N ASP A 186 -0.10 14.27 -12.33
CA ASP A 186 1.32 14.66 -12.41
C ASP A 186 2.26 13.48 -12.09
N ARG A 187 1.91 12.63 -11.12
CA ARG A 187 2.65 11.39 -10.84
C ARG A 187 2.59 10.41 -11.99
N LEU A 188 1.41 10.20 -12.57
CA LEU A 188 1.24 9.34 -13.73
C LEU A 188 2.10 9.81 -14.92
N GLU A 189 2.24 11.13 -15.11
CA GLU A 189 3.05 11.67 -16.19
C GLU A 189 4.54 11.35 -16.06
N SER A 190 5.04 11.21 -14.83
CA SER A 190 6.43 10.85 -14.54
C SER A 190 6.77 9.37 -14.83
N LEU A 191 5.77 8.51 -14.96
CA LEU A 191 5.96 7.08 -15.22
C LEU A 191 6.24 6.82 -16.70
N ASN A 192 7.23 5.96 -16.95
CA ASN A 192 7.60 5.56 -18.30
C ASN A 192 6.69 4.45 -18.85
N GLN A 193 6.88 4.10 -20.13
CA GLN A 193 6.06 3.10 -20.81
C GLN A 193 6.15 1.72 -20.14
N SER A 194 7.35 1.24 -19.84
CA SER A 194 7.55 -0.09 -19.25
C SER A 194 6.96 -0.19 -17.84
N GLU A 195 7.09 0.85 -17.01
CA GLU A 195 6.50 0.90 -15.68
C GLU A 195 4.97 0.81 -15.74
N LEU A 196 4.34 1.53 -16.66
CA LEU A 196 2.88 1.49 -16.81
C LEU A 196 2.40 0.17 -17.41
N ALA A 197 3.11 -0.34 -18.42
CA ALA A 197 2.76 -1.58 -19.08
C ALA A 197 2.79 -2.74 -18.07
N SER A 198 3.86 -2.86 -17.29
CA SER A 198 4.02 -3.96 -16.34
C SER A 198 3.01 -3.87 -15.20
N ARG A 199 2.73 -2.67 -14.68
CA ARG A 199 1.68 -2.46 -13.67
C ARG A 199 0.29 -2.83 -14.17
N LEU A 200 -0.05 -2.43 -15.40
CA LEU A 200 -1.33 -2.81 -16.00
C LEU A 200 -1.40 -4.32 -16.28
N THR A 201 -0.28 -4.95 -16.67
CA THR A 201 -0.20 -6.41 -16.79
C THR A 201 -0.48 -7.07 -15.45
N LEU A 202 0.20 -6.67 -14.35
CA LEU A 202 -0.04 -7.20 -13.01
C LEU A 202 -1.49 -6.98 -12.52
N ASN A 203 -2.12 -5.87 -12.92
CA ASN A 203 -3.50 -5.54 -12.56
C ASN A 203 -4.54 -6.38 -13.32
N CYS A 204 -4.20 -6.87 -14.52
CA CYS A 204 -5.15 -7.53 -15.42
C CYS A 204 -4.82 -9.00 -15.71
N GLN A 205 -3.66 -9.51 -15.30
CA GLN A 205 -3.32 -10.92 -15.40
C GLN A 205 -4.21 -11.72 -14.45
N ASN A 206 -4.84 -12.80 -14.94
CA ASN A 206 -5.76 -13.62 -14.14
C ASN A 206 -5.07 -14.13 -12.88
N SER A 207 -5.54 -13.67 -11.73
CA SER A 207 -5.04 -14.09 -10.43
C SER A 207 -6.06 -13.76 -9.35
N TYR A 208 -6.18 -14.69 -8.42
CA TYR A 208 -7.03 -14.60 -7.25
C TYR A 208 -6.19 -14.79 -5.99
N VAL A 209 -6.55 -14.09 -4.93
CA VAL A 209 -5.94 -14.26 -3.60
C VAL A 209 -6.55 -15.47 -2.91
N GLU A 210 -5.73 -16.43 -2.52
CA GLU A 210 -6.20 -17.66 -1.88
C GLU A 210 -6.45 -17.45 -0.36
N PRO A 211 -7.72 -17.40 0.11
CA PRO A 211 -8.02 -16.95 1.48
C PRO A 211 -7.40 -17.85 2.56
N HIS A 212 -7.35 -19.16 2.31
CA HIS A 212 -6.86 -20.15 3.28
C HIS A 212 -5.37 -19.97 3.64
N LYS A 213 -4.58 -19.32 2.77
CA LYS A 213 -3.16 -19.03 3.00
C LYS A 213 -2.92 -17.77 3.82
N ILE A 214 -3.92 -16.91 3.96
CA ILE A 214 -3.79 -15.59 4.62
C ILE A 214 -4.84 -15.34 5.71
N LYS A 215 -5.57 -16.39 6.11
CA LYS A 215 -6.66 -16.32 7.09
C LYS A 215 -6.26 -15.77 8.45
N ASP A 216 -4.99 -15.97 8.84
CA ASP A 216 -4.45 -15.58 10.16
C ASP A 216 -3.81 -14.19 10.15
N VAL A 217 -3.81 -13.51 8.99
CA VAL A 217 -3.26 -12.15 8.87
C VAL A 217 -4.32 -11.14 9.33
N ALA A 218 -3.95 -10.26 10.26
CA ALA A 218 -4.82 -9.18 10.69
C ALA A 218 -5.04 -8.18 9.52
N VAL A 219 -6.29 -7.96 9.13
CA VAL A 219 -6.63 -7.09 7.99
C VAL A 219 -7.53 -5.93 8.40
N THR A 220 -7.26 -4.74 7.84
CA THR A 220 -8.20 -3.62 7.83
C THR A 220 -8.47 -3.18 6.40
N ILE A 221 -9.75 -3.10 6.04
CA ILE A 221 -10.19 -2.64 4.73
C ILE A 221 -10.65 -1.20 4.87
N ILE A 222 -10.06 -0.30 4.09
CA ILE A 222 -10.44 1.12 4.00
C ILE A 222 -11.10 1.34 2.64
N ASP A 223 -12.40 1.60 2.66
CA ASP A 223 -13.19 1.87 1.45
C ASP A 223 -13.91 3.21 1.54
N VAL A 224 -14.19 3.80 0.39
CA VAL A 224 -15.04 4.98 0.27
C VAL A 224 -16.47 4.62 -0.16
N PHE A 225 -17.45 5.41 0.27
CA PHE A 225 -18.86 5.25 -0.15
C PHE A 225 -19.25 6.03 -1.41
N ASP A 226 -18.46 7.04 -1.80
CA ASP A 226 -18.67 7.76 -3.05
C ASP A 226 -18.10 6.99 -4.26
N GLN A 227 -18.17 7.61 -5.44
CA GLN A 227 -17.73 6.98 -6.68
C GLN A 227 -16.23 6.71 -6.66
N SER A 228 -15.87 5.42 -6.78
CA SER A 228 -14.49 4.93 -6.91
C SER A 228 -14.35 4.05 -8.15
N ALA A 229 -13.12 3.76 -8.56
CA ALA A 229 -12.79 2.90 -9.69
C ALA A 229 -13.25 1.44 -9.51
N LEU A 230 -13.31 0.97 -8.27
CA LEU A 230 -13.83 -0.35 -7.94
C LEU A 230 -15.34 -0.31 -7.75
N SER A 231 -16.03 -1.30 -8.32
CA SER A 231 -17.47 -1.46 -8.20
C SER A 231 -17.87 -1.94 -6.79
N LEU A 232 -19.16 -1.87 -6.47
CA LEU A 232 -19.67 -2.34 -5.18
C LEU A 232 -19.47 -3.86 -5.03
N GLU A 233 -19.65 -4.61 -6.11
CA GLU A 233 -19.47 -6.06 -6.14
C GLU A 233 -18.03 -6.44 -5.79
N ALA A 234 -17.03 -5.72 -6.33
CA ALA A 234 -15.63 -5.95 -5.98
C ALA A 234 -15.35 -5.71 -4.48
N LYS A 235 -15.99 -4.70 -3.88
CA LYS A 235 -15.89 -4.43 -2.43
C LYS A 235 -16.55 -5.54 -1.61
N GLU A 236 -17.70 -6.04 -2.04
CA GLU A 236 -18.37 -7.16 -1.37
C GLU A 236 -17.54 -8.45 -1.41
N GLU A 237 -16.87 -8.75 -2.52
CA GLU A 237 -15.95 -9.90 -2.60
C GLU A 237 -14.77 -9.76 -1.63
N MET A 238 -14.22 -8.56 -1.46
CA MET A 238 -13.21 -8.29 -0.42
C MET A 238 -13.73 -8.62 0.99
N TYR A 239 -14.98 -8.26 1.28
CA TYR A 239 -15.62 -8.53 2.58
C TYR A 239 -15.89 -10.01 2.82
N LYS A 240 -16.19 -10.76 1.76
CA LYS A 240 -16.34 -12.22 1.81
C LYS A 240 -14.99 -12.91 2.02
N LEU A 241 -13.94 -12.41 1.37
CA LEU A 241 -12.57 -12.94 1.52
C LEU A 241 -12.04 -12.76 2.95
N TYR A 242 -12.34 -11.60 3.56
CA TYR A 242 -11.92 -11.26 4.91
C TYR A 242 -13.11 -11.00 5.85
N PRO A 243 -13.81 -12.06 6.30
CA PRO A 243 -14.98 -11.91 7.16
C PRO A 243 -14.65 -11.23 8.50
N ASN A 244 -13.43 -11.43 9.00
CA ASN A 244 -12.94 -10.88 10.27
C ASN A 244 -12.17 -9.56 10.14
N ALA A 245 -12.04 -8.99 8.93
CA ALA A 245 -11.34 -7.73 8.76
C ALA A 245 -12.08 -6.58 9.46
N ARG A 246 -11.32 -5.67 10.09
CA ARG A 246 -11.88 -4.38 10.50
C ARG A 246 -12.24 -3.59 9.25
N ARG A 247 -13.39 -2.94 9.25
CA ARG A 247 -13.87 -2.14 8.11
C ARG A 247 -13.87 -0.67 8.52
N ALA A 248 -13.18 0.13 7.73
CA ALA A 248 -13.09 1.58 7.89
C ALA A 248 -13.71 2.22 6.65
N HIS A 249 -14.93 2.75 6.81
CA HIS A 249 -15.66 3.37 5.72
C HIS A 249 -15.54 4.88 5.77
N LEU A 250 -15.01 5.45 4.70
CA LEU A 250 -14.94 6.89 4.48
C LEU A 250 -16.17 7.35 3.69
N LYS A 251 -16.79 8.44 4.13
CA LYS A 251 -17.98 8.98 3.45
C LYS A 251 -17.68 9.40 2.01
N THR A 252 -16.50 9.96 1.78
CA THR A 252 -16.02 10.45 0.49
C THR A 252 -14.52 10.23 0.37
N GLY A 253 -13.98 10.29 -0.85
CA GLY A 253 -12.55 10.27 -1.10
C GLY A 253 -12.16 9.69 -2.46
N GLY A 254 -13.12 9.11 -3.18
CA GLY A 254 -12.92 8.52 -4.50
C GLY A 254 -11.75 7.54 -4.52
N ASN A 255 -10.90 7.63 -5.55
CA ASN A 255 -9.80 6.70 -5.75
C ASN A 255 -8.62 6.91 -4.79
N PHE A 256 -8.45 8.13 -4.26
CA PHE A 256 -7.23 8.55 -3.58
C PHE A 256 -7.49 9.12 -2.17
N PRO A 257 -8.23 8.40 -1.30
CA PRO A 257 -8.56 8.89 0.03
C PRO A 257 -7.32 9.17 0.89
N TYR A 258 -6.20 8.49 0.63
CA TYR A 258 -4.93 8.74 1.31
C TYR A 258 -4.34 10.14 1.00
N LEU A 259 -4.77 10.81 -0.06
CA LEU A 259 -4.41 12.21 -0.38
C LEU A 259 -5.48 13.21 0.07
N CYS A 260 -6.75 12.97 -0.28
CA CYS A 260 -7.82 13.96 -0.08
C CYS A 260 -8.51 13.86 1.31
N ARG A 261 -8.35 12.72 2.01
CA ARG A 261 -8.86 12.42 3.35
C ARG A 261 -7.76 11.81 4.24
N SER A 262 -6.53 12.28 4.04
CA SER A 262 -5.33 11.73 4.68
C SER A 262 -5.41 11.64 6.20
N ALA A 263 -5.99 12.63 6.88
CA ALA A 263 -6.16 12.61 8.33
C ALA A 263 -6.99 11.41 8.81
N GLU A 264 -8.09 11.11 8.12
CA GLU A 264 -8.95 9.95 8.43
C GLU A 264 -8.23 8.64 8.10
N VAL A 265 -7.56 8.56 6.96
CA VAL A 265 -6.76 7.38 6.58
C VAL A 265 -5.64 7.13 7.61
N ASN A 266 -4.91 8.17 8.02
CA ASN A 266 -3.84 8.09 9.01
C ASN A 266 -4.37 7.63 10.38
N LEU A 267 -5.55 8.10 10.78
CA LEU A 267 -6.23 7.64 11.99
C LEU A 267 -6.53 6.13 11.92
N TYR A 268 -7.08 5.64 10.80
CA TYR A 268 -7.35 4.22 10.65
C TYR A 268 -6.08 3.37 10.62
N ILE A 269 -5.00 3.87 10.03
CA ILE A 269 -3.68 3.23 10.08
C ILE A 269 -3.21 3.12 11.54
N GLN A 270 -3.30 4.20 12.32
CA GLN A 270 -2.92 4.19 13.72
C GLN A 270 -3.77 3.19 14.53
N ILE A 271 -5.10 3.19 14.35
CA ILE A 271 -6.01 2.25 15.03
C ILE A 271 -5.66 0.79 14.67
N HIS A 272 -5.32 0.53 13.41
CA HIS A 272 -4.86 -0.78 12.99
C HIS A 272 -3.55 -1.18 13.69
N LEU A 273 -2.54 -0.31 13.69
CA LEU A 273 -1.22 -0.62 14.23
C LEU A 273 -1.17 -0.67 15.76
N ARG A 274 -2.08 0.04 16.45
CA ARG A 274 -2.21 0.03 17.92
C ARG A 274 -2.30 -1.36 18.51
N GLN A 275 -2.88 -2.31 17.77
CA GLN A 275 -3.01 -3.68 18.25
C GLN A 275 -1.68 -4.42 18.41
N PHE A 276 -0.58 -3.89 17.89
CA PHE A 276 0.76 -4.48 17.98
C PHE A 276 1.71 -3.70 18.92
N HIS A 277 1.24 -2.59 19.51
CA HIS A 277 2.04 -1.80 20.44
C HIS A 277 2.51 -2.66 21.62
N GLY A 278 3.76 -2.44 22.08
CA GLY A 278 4.37 -3.23 23.16
C GLY A 278 4.90 -4.60 22.75
N THR A 279 4.71 -5.03 21.49
CA THR A 279 5.26 -6.28 20.96
C THR A 279 6.53 -6.01 20.13
N ARG A 280 7.30 -7.08 19.82
CA ARG A 280 8.45 -6.98 18.90
C ARG A 280 8.08 -6.56 17.47
N TYR A 281 6.79 -6.64 17.13
CA TYR A 281 6.27 -6.25 15.82
C TYR A 281 5.67 -4.84 15.80
N ALA A 282 5.83 -4.05 16.86
CA ALA A 282 5.37 -2.67 16.86
C ALA A 282 6.11 -1.84 15.79
N ALA A 283 5.35 -1.14 14.95
CA ALA A 283 5.88 -0.20 13.96
C ALA A 283 6.26 1.18 14.53
N ILE A 284 6.11 1.37 15.84
CA ILE A 284 6.29 2.64 16.57
C ILE A 284 7.43 2.53 17.58
N ASN A 285 8.09 3.66 17.87
CA ASN A 285 9.07 3.74 18.95
C ASN A 285 8.39 3.38 20.30
N PRO A 286 8.92 2.42 21.08
CA PRO A 286 8.38 2.07 22.38
C PRO A 286 8.20 3.26 23.33
N ALA A 287 9.05 4.28 23.24
CA ALA A 287 8.95 5.49 24.06
C ALA A 287 7.72 6.37 23.75
N MET A 288 7.06 6.13 22.62
CA MET A 288 5.87 6.88 22.17
C MET A 288 4.56 6.16 22.49
N VAL A 289 4.62 4.97 23.09
CA VAL A 289 3.44 4.18 23.49
C VAL A 289 3.06 4.53 24.93
N SER A 290 1.79 4.86 25.18
CA SER A 290 1.33 5.21 26.53
C SER A 290 1.21 3.98 27.44
N ALA A 291 1.25 4.19 28.75
CA ALA A 291 1.07 3.12 29.73
C ALA A 291 -0.31 2.46 29.60
N GLU A 292 -1.37 3.24 29.35
CA GLU A 292 -2.72 2.70 29.17
C GLU A 292 -2.81 1.82 27.92
N GLU A 293 -2.15 2.21 26.81
CA GLU A 293 -2.11 1.39 25.60
C GLU A 293 -1.42 0.04 25.86
N LEU A 294 -0.39 -0.01 26.69
CA LEU A 294 0.30 -1.25 27.08
C LEU A 294 -0.55 -2.13 27.99
N GLU A 295 -1.33 -1.55 28.90
CA GLU A 295 -2.23 -2.29 29.80
C GLU A 295 -3.39 -2.96 29.04
N VAL A 296 -3.96 -2.26 28.05
CA VAL A 296 -4.99 -2.83 27.16
C VAL A 296 -4.44 -4.03 26.38
N GLN A 297 -3.14 -4.05 26.07
CA GLN A 297 -2.53 -5.18 25.38
C GLN A 297 -2.30 -6.39 26.29
N ARG A 298 -1.87 -6.16 27.54
CA ARG A 298 -1.69 -7.24 28.52
C ARG A 298 -2.99 -7.94 28.91
N SER A 299 -4.12 -7.24 28.78
CA SER A 299 -5.46 -7.77 29.10
C SER A 299 -6.12 -8.50 27.93
N ARG A 300 -5.56 -8.43 26.72
CA ARG A 300 -6.00 -9.30 25.61
C ARG A 300 -5.42 -10.69 25.83
N PRO A 301 -6.22 -11.77 25.73
CA PRO A 301 -5.68 -13.12 25.79
C PRO A 301 -4.63 -13.25 24.69
N ALA A 302 -3.44 -13.74 25.05
CA ALA A 302 -2.39 -14.03 24.09
C ALA A 302 -2.92 -15.09 23.12
N ASP A 303 -3.20 -14.71 21.88
CA ASP A 303 -3.29 -15.69 20.81
C ASP A 303 -1.94 -16.43 20.80
N ALA A 304 -2.02 -17.75 20.93
CA ALA A 304 -0.92 -18.65 21.21
C ALA A 304 0.13 -18.61 20.09
N ASP A 305 1.11 -17.72 20.20
CA ASP A 305 2.24 -17.65 19.27
C ASP A 305 3.58 -17.47 20.01
N SER A 306 3.65 -17.96 21.26
CA SER A 306 4.87 -18.06 22.07
C SER A 306 5.17 -19.50 22.53
N ALA A 307 4.84 -20.47 21.68
CA ALA A 307 5.32 -21.85 21.84
C ALA A 307 6.37 -22.14 20.76
N ASP A 308 7.48 -21.41 20.81
CA ASP A 308 8.76 -21.82 20.23
C ASP A 308 9.82 -20.91 20.85
N GLU A 309 10.27 -21.26 22.05
CA GLU A 309 11.57 -20.91 22.63
C GLU A 309 11.73 -21.68 23.96
N GLN A 310 12.13 -22.95 23.83
CA GLN A 310 13.06 -23.62 24.76
C GLN A 310 14.32 -23.96 23.99
#